data_AF-A0AA40BAL9-F1
#
_entry.id   AF-A0AA40BAL9-F1
#
_cell.length_a   1.000
_cell.length_b   1.000
_cell.length_c   1.000
_cell.angle_alpha   90.00
_cell.angle_beta   90.00
_cell.angle_gamma   90.00
#
_symmetry.space_group_name_H-M   'P 1'
#
loop_
_entity.id
_entity.type
_entity.pdbx_description
1 polymer ?
#
loop_
_entity_poly.entity_id
_entity_poly.type
_entity_poly.pdbx_seq_one_letter_code
_entity_poly.pdbx_strand_id
1 'polypeptide(L)'
;MDSSRRTGKPPVGEKPKKPVYDFKLHLTLPSVGYGYTGLDPSDIDTRTLLSQIEEELGVHIHNDVAGVSLTVMAPDKLKAKQARELIEKILRRKPGEANIWRSWALLNAPKDKNQPMIITLQKVEGGRRPIATPEPQPTTDGDCDGDSISRTASITWQYKERLKEILTATVDNLRNIPNKMRMRVQFGSLQLQQWKKGKVNYTLSEIESFADRLAFRGVCGFESLIGGEKTANRLRALLSDADDITPWAPGVGNTKEIKTNCSIILVTKNLSIESAIEAVRAKGTVRGTFVGPIAYSFGPLQAFHREKSMRAVEIMTSCPENRYDWEIEIQSHIGATGIPFRHTDLKNNTIFTGKDQAEGFPGFKLSEHFINSHEIEQVIGKSSWTYMPRSKPYKIEVSMLHVWETTNTTLKPITGAGLTMYGDDWDYDMELKDLTSGSRDWETFSRFLDAHHGLGDGMDEYDDFLACIHRLLELLDETG
;
A
#
# COMPACT_ATOMS: atom_id res chain seq x y z
N MET A 1 6.57 6.50 74.38
CA MET A 1 5.93 6.67 73.06
C MET A 1 6.48 5.58 72.17
N ASP A 2 5.70 4.52 72.01
CA ASP A 2 6.12 3.23 71.47
C ASP A 2 5.53 3.10 70.06
N SER A 3 6.36 3.18 69.01
CA SER A 3 5.91 3.10 67.61
C SER A 3 6.38 1.80 66.97
N SER A 4 5.59 0.75 67.19
CA SER A 4 5.72 -0.54 66.49
C SER A 4 5.50 -0.36 64.98
N ARG A 5 6.56 -0.55 64.20
CA ARG A 5 6.53 -0.74 62.73
C ARG A 5 5.89 -2.09 62.41
N ARG A 6 4.63 -2.09 61.95
CA ARG A 6 4.01 -3.25 61.29
C ARG A 6 4.49 -3.33 59.84
N THR A 7 5.26 -4.36 59.53
CA THR A 7 5.60 -4.81 58.17
C THR A 7 4.40 -5.55 57.57
N GLY A 8 3.55 -4.83 56.84
CA GLY A 8 2.48 -5.43 56.05
C GLY A 8 3.07 -6.16 54.84
N LYS A 9 2.87 -7.47 54.75
CA LYS A 9 3.07 -8.23 53.50
C LYS A 9 2.10 -7.69 52.43
N PRO A 10 2.53 -7.51 51.17
CA PRO A 10 1.62 -7.15 50.10
C PRO A 10 0.57 -8.25 49.92
N PRO A 11 -0.69 -7.89 49.61
CA PRO A 11 -1.74 -8.86 49.35
C PRO A 11 -1.32 -9.78 48.21
N VAL A 12 -1.42 -11.09 48.44
CA VAL A 12 -1.24 -12.11 47.42
C VAL A 12 -2.31 -11.85 46.36
N GLY A 13 -1.88 -11.38 45.18
CA GLY A 13 -2.79 -11.13 44.07
C GLY A 13 -3.62 -12.38 43.78
N GLU A 14 -4.94 -12.24 43.84
CA GLU A 14 -5.86 -13.31 43.44
C GLU A 14 -5.48 -13.74 42.03
N LYS A 15 -5.16 -15.03 41.87
CA LYS A 15 -4.93 -15.60 40.55
C LYS A 15 -6.21 -15.35 39.72
N PRO A 16 -6.09 -14.83 38.49
CA PRO A 16 -7.25 -14.60 37.64
C PRO A 16 -8.05 -15.90 37.53
N LYS A 17 -9.33 -15.87 37.94
CA LYS A 17 -10.22 -17.01 37.80
C LYS A 17 -10.28 -17.35 36.32
N LYS A 18 -9.91 -18.59 35.96
CA LYS A 18 -10.05 -19.07 34.58
C LYS A 18 -11.52 -18.91 34.18
N PRO A 19 -11.81 -18.35 33.00
CA PRO A 19 -13.18 -18.26 32.51
C PRO A 19 -13.79 -19.67 32.47
N VAL A 20 -14.99 -19.80 33.01
CA VAL A 20 -15.76 -21.05 32.98
C VAL A 20 -16.60 -21.01 31.70
N TYR A 21 -16.37 -21.98 30.82
CA TYR A 21 -17.13 -22.12 29.58
C TYR A 21 -18.11 -23.28 29.73
N ASP A 22 -19.37 -22.96 30.03
CA ASP A 22 -20.41 -23.96 30.29
C ASP A 22 -21.06 -24.51 29.02
N PHE A 23 -20.80 -23.88 27.87
CA PHE A 23 -21.38 -24.27 26.60
C PHE A 23 -20.32 -24.54 25.52
N LYS A 24 -20.50 -25.63 24.78
CA LYS A 24 -19.63 -26.02 23.66
C LYS A 24 -20.47 -26.24 22.40
N LEU A 25 -20.14 -25.50 21.35
CA LEU A 25 -20.79 -25.55 20.04
C LEU A 25 -19.79 -26.05 19.00
N HIS A 26 -20.14 -27.13 18.31
CA HIS A 26 -19.37 -27.64 17.18
C HIS A 26 -19.98 -27.09 15.88
N LEU A 27 -19.16 -26.37 15.12
CA LEU A 27 -19.51 -25.77 13.83
C LEU A 27 -18.80 -26.55 12.73
N THR A 28 -19.57 -27.30 11.93
CA THR A 28 -19.07 -27.89 10.69
C THR A 28 -19.32 -26.90 9.56
N LEU A 29 -18.27 -26.44 8.91
CA LEU A 29 -18.41 -25.54 7.79
C LEU A 29 -18.69 -26.33 6.50
N PRO A 30 -19.47 -25.78 5.56
CA PRO A 30 -19.63 -26.38 4.24
C PRO A 30 -18.26 -26.55 3.58
N SER A 31 -18.05 -27.64 2.85
CA SER A 31 -16.77 -27.89 2.18
C SER A 31 -16.40 -26.74 1.24
N VAL A 32 -15.09 -26.49 1.10
CA VAL A 32 -14.52 -25.46 0.22
C VAL A 32 -15.15 -25.56 -1.17
N GLY A 33 -15.85 -24.51 -1.60
CA GLY A 33 -16.55 -24.47 -2.90
C GLY A 33 -18.05 -24.18 -2.83
N TYR A 34 -18.72 -24.40 -1.68
CA TYR A 34 -20.15 -24.07 -1.51
C TYR A 34 -20.40 -22.64 -1.03
N GLY A 35 -19.60 -21.68 -1.51
CA GLY A 35 -19.74 -20.28 -1.13
C GLY A 35 -19.22 -19.96 0.28
N TYR A 36 -18.23 -20.71 0.79
CA TYR A 36 -17.50 -20.39 2.02
C TYR A 36 -15.98 -20.39 1.77
N THR A 37 -15.28 -19.51 2.47
CA THR A 37 -13.81 -19.43 2.48
C THR A 37 -13.27 -20.58 3.32
N GLY A 38 -12.29 -21.31 2.78
CA GLY A 38 -11.66 -22.39 3.51
C GLY A 38 -10.94 -21.86 4.74
N LEU A 39 -11.07 -22.55 5.87
CA LEU A 39 -10.28 -22.25 7.05
C LEU A 39 -8.90 -22.86 6.87
N ASP A 40 -7.93 -22.03 6.48
CA ASP A 40 -6.54 -22.41 6.56
C ASP A 40 -6.01 -22.01 7.96
N PRO A 41 -5.55 -22.95 8.81
CA PRO A 41 -4.93 -22.63 10.09
C PRO A 41 -3.68 -21.74 9.97
N SER A 42 -3.08 -21.66 8.78
CA SER A 42 -1.97 -20.76 8.47
C SER A 42 -2.43 -19.38 7.97
N ASP A 43 -3.71 -19.20 7.63
CA ASP A 43 -4.26 -17.90 7.26
C ASP A 43 -4.37 -17.00 8.51
N ILE A 44 -3.43 -16.06 8.59
CA ILE A 44 -3.29 -15.09 9.68
C ILE A 44 -4.56 -14.26 9.84
N ASP A 45 -5.30 -14.00 8.76
CA ASP A 45 -6.44 -13.09 8.80
C ASP A 45 -7.69 -13.77 9.29
N THR A 46 -7.94 -15.00 8.82
CA THR A 46 -8.96 -15.87 9.41
C THR A 46 -8.71 -16.04 10.91
N ARG A 47 -7.44 -16.23 11.32
CA ARG A 47 -7.10 -16.30 12.75
C ARG A 47 -7.32 -15.00 13.49
N THR A 48 -6.90 -13.87 12.93
CA THR A 48 -7.08 -12.54 13.52
C THR A 48 -8.56 -12.24 13.73
N LEU A 49 -9.40 -12.62 12.76
CA LEU A 49 -10.85 -12.50 12.83
C LEU A 49 -11.46 -13.35 13.92
N LEU A 50 -11.10 -14.64 13.97
CA LEU A 50 -11.59 -15.53 15.01
C LEU A 50 -11.16 -15.04 16.40
N SER A 51 -9.91 -14.59 16.56
CA SER A 51 -9.42 -14.03 17.83
C SER A 51 -10.13 -12.74 18.25
N GLN A 52 -10.58 -11.91 17.31
CA GLN A 52 -11.40 -10.74 17.64
C GLN A 52 -12.79 -11.14 18.13
N ILE A 53 -13.41 -12.16 17.52
CA ILE A 53 -14.69 -12.70 18.01
C ILE A 53 -14.53 -13.28 19.42
N GLU A 54 -13.39 -13.96 19.70
CA GLU A 54 -13.06 -14.46 21.03
C GLU A 54 -13.01 -13.33 22.07
N GLU A 55 -12.29 -12.26 21.79
CA GLU A 55 -12.13 -11.11 22.68
C GLU A 55 -13.45 -10.39 22.92
N GLU A 56 -14.18 -10.08 21.85
CA GLU A 56 -15.42 -9.29 21.92
C GLU A 56 -16.55 -10.02 22.64
N LEU A 57 -16.77 -11.30 22.33
CA LEU A 57 -17.86 -12.07 22.92
C LEU A 57 -17.44 -12.78 24.22
N GLY A 58 -16.15 -12.79 24.55
CA GLY A 58 -15.59 -13.56 25.66
C GLY A 58 -15.79 -15.07 25.46
N VAL A 59 -15.57 -15.54 24.23
CA VAL A 59 -15.64 -16.96 23.84
C VAL A 59 -14.24 -17.48 23.53
N HIS A 60 -14.09 -18.80 23.39
CA HIS A 60 -12.87 -19.43 22.89
C HIS A 60 -13.19 -20.26 21.65
N ILE A 61 -12.47 -20.05 20.56
CA ILE A 61 -12.68 -20.67 19.27
C ILE A 61 -11.46 -21.53 18.94
N HIS A 62 -11.67 -22.83 18.84
CA HIS A 62 -10.64 -23.78 18.47
C HIS A 62 -10.87 -24.29 17.04
N ASN A 63 -9.85 -24.18 16.18
CA ASN A 63 -9.87 -24.75 14.84
C ASN A 63 -9.34 -26.19 14.88
N ASP A 64 -10.14 -27.14 14.39
CA ASP A 64 -9.73 -28.55 14.34
C ASP A 64 -8.71 -28.80 13.21
N VAL A 65 -7.86 -29.81 13.37
CA VAL A 65 -6.62 -30.06 12.61
C VAL A 65 -6.85 -30.25 11.10
N ALA A 66 -8.10 -30.49 10.68
CA ALA A 66 -8.47 -30.62 9.27
C ALA A 66 -9.02 -29.34 8.61
N GLY A 67 -9.21 -28.22 9.34
CA GLY A 67 -9.77 -26.97 8.80
C GLY A 67 -11.23 -27.07 8.34
N VAL A 68 -11.93 -28.15 8.69
CA VAL A 68 -13.34 -28.40 8.30
C VAL A 68 -14.32 -28.03 9.43
N SER A 69 -13.85 -27.91 10.67
CA SER A 69 -14.71 -27.60 11.81
C SER A 69 -14.08 -26.66 12.82
N LEU A 70 -14.93 -25.81 13.41
CA LEU A 70 -14.60 -24.93 14.52
C LEU A 70 -15.35 -25.40 15.77
N THR A 71 -14.71 -25.31 16.92
CA THR A 71 -15.34 -25.53 18.22
C THR A 71 -15.38 -24.22 18.97
N VAL A 72 -16.58 -23.71 19.24
CA VAL A 72 -16.80 -22.49 20.03
C VAL A 72 -17.17 -22.87 21.46
N MET A 73 -16.36 -22.47 22.43
CA MET A 73 -16.61 -22.59 23.86
C MET A 73 -17.04 -21.23 24.40
N ALA A 74 -18.20 -21.18 25.05
CA ALA A 74 -18.82 -19.93 25.47
C ALA A 74 -19.36 -20.03 26.92
N PRO A 75 -19.54 -18.88 27.60
CA PRO A 75 -20.15 -18.84 28.94
C PRO A 75 -21.60 -19.31 28.91
N ASP A 76 -22.31 -19.05 27.82
CA ASP A 76 -23.73 -19.38 27.66
C ASP A 76 -24.09 -19.65 26.19
N LYS A 77 -25.30 -20.15 25.98
CA LYS A 77 -25.84 -20.50 24.66
C LYS A 77 -26.04 -19.28 23.75
N LEU A 78 -26.33 -18.09 24.31
CA LEU A 78 -26.58 -16.88 23.53
C LEU A 78 -25.28 -16.40 22.87
N LYS A 79 -24.20 -16.32 23.64
CA LYS A 79 -22.86 -15.97 23.15
C LYS A 79 -22.34 -16.96 22.12
N ALA A 80 -22.56 -18.26 22.34
CA ALA A 80 -22.21 -19.27 21.34
C ALA A 80 -22.97 -19.08 20.01
N LYS A 81 -24.25 -18.69 20.08
CA LYS A 81 -25.07 -18.40 18.89
C LYS A 81 -24.58 -17.15 18.17
N GLN A 82 -24.28 -16.07 18.88
CA GLN A 82 -23.73 -14.83 18.31
C GLN A 82 -22.38 -15.10 17.62
N ALA A 83 -21.49 -15.84 18.29
CA ALA A 83 -20.20 -16.22 17.71
C ALA A 83 -20.38 -17.03 16.41
N ARG A 84 -21.30 -18.00 16.40
CA ARG A 84 -21.65 -18.75 15.18
C ARG A 84 -22.11 -17.84 14.05
N GLU A 85 -23.04 -16.93 14.32
CA GLU A 85 -23.59 -16.03 13.29
C GLU A 85 -22.49 -15.12 12.70
N LEU A 86 -21.58 -14.60 13.54
CA LEU A 86 -20.44 -13.82 13.08
C LEU A 86 -19.46 -14.66 12.26
N ILE A 87 -19.12 -15.87 12.72
CA ILE A 87 -18.24 -16.80 12.00
C ILE A 87 -18.84 -17.14 10.63
N GLU A 88 -20.12 -17.52 10.56
CA GLU A 88 -20.78 -17.84 9.30
C GLU A 88 -20.85 -16.62 8.36
N LYS A 89 -21.07 -15.42 8.91
CA LYS A 89 -21.10 -14.17 8.14
C LYS A 89 -19.72 -13.83 7.56
N ILE A 90 -18.65 -14.03 8.33
CA ILE A 90 -17.26 -13.75 7.92
C ILE A 90 -16.79 -14.76 6.88
N LEU A 91 -17.12 -16.03 7.06
CA LEU A 91 -16.62 -17.11 6.20
C LEU A 91 -17.46 -17.31 4.94
N ARG A 92 -18.67 -16.75 4.83
CA ARG A 92 -19.49 -16.87 3.63
C ARG A 92 -18.91 -16.00 2.51
N ARG A 93 -18.51 -16.65 1.42
CA ARG A 93 -18.09 -15.98 0.18
C ARG A 93 -19.24 -15.22 -0.44
N LYS A 94 -19.03 -13.95 -0.72
CA LYS A 94 -19.95 -13.16 -1.55
C LYS A 94 -19.75 -13.50 -3.03
N PRO A 95 -20.79 -13.40 -3.87
CA PRO A 95 -20.63 -13.45 -5.32
C PRO A 95 -19.59 -12.41 -5.75
N GLY A 96 -18.56 -12.83 -6.50
CA GLY A 96 -17.45 -11.95 -6.89
C GLY A 96 -16.29 -11.88 -5.90
N GLU A 97 -16.36 -12.53 -4.74
CA GLU A 97 -15.29 -12.47 -3.72
C GLU A 97 -13.94 -13.04 -4.20
N ALA A 98 -13.98 -14.04 -5.09
CA ALA A 98 -12.77 -14.56 -5.77
C ALA A 98 -12.06 -13.51 -6.64
N ASN A 99 -12.68 -12.33 -6.81
CA ASN A 99 -12.24 -11.27 -7.70
C ASN A 99 -11.85 -9.99 -6.94
N ILE A 100 -11.88 -10.01 -5.61
CA ILE A 100 -11.62 -8.82 -4.79
C ILE A 100 -10.18 -8.35 -4.96
N TRP A 101 -9.25 -9.29 -4.89
CA TRP A 101 -7.81 -9.05 -4.98
C TRP A 101 -7.36 -9.29 -6.41
N ARG A 102 -7.58 -8.29 -7.26
CA ARG A 102 -7.24 -8.33 -8.67
C ARG A 102 -6.38 -7.15 -9.04
N SER A 103 -5.50 -7.41 -10.00
CA SER A 103 -4.85 -6.36 -10.77
C SER A 103 -5.76 -5.98 -11.94
N TRP A 104 -5.92 -4.69 -12.16
CA TRP A 104 -6.53 -4.09 -13.34
C TRP A 104 -5.47 -3.28 -14.07
N ALA A 105 -5.52 -3.29 -15.40
CA ALA A 105 -4.64 -2.50 -16.24
C ALA A 105 -5.50 -1.66 -17.19
N LEU A 106 -5.43 -0.35 -17.03
CA LEU A 106 -6.13 0.64 -17.82
C LEU A 106 -5.18 1.36 -18.77
N LEU A 107 -5.74 1.94 -19.82
CA LEU A 107 -5.01 2.73 -20.78
C LEU A 107 -5.63 4.12 -20.84
N ASN A 108 -4.87 5.12 -20.43
CA ASN A 108 -5.21 6.51 -20.66
C ASN A 108 -4.80 6.86 -22.09
N ALA A 109 -5.79 7.04 -22.96
CA ALA A 109 -5.52 7.22 -24.37
C ALA A 109 -4.76 8.53 -24.68
N PRO A 110 -3.95 8.53 -25.75
CA PRO A 110 -3.26 9.73 -26.21
C PRO A 110 -4.22 10.89 -26.49
N LYS A 111 -3.86 12.10 -26.05
CA LYS A 111 -4.58 13.35 -26.29
C LYS A 111 -4.35 13.93 -27.68
N ASP A 112 -3.33 13.49 -28.44
CA ASP A 112 -3.03 14.09 -29.74
C ASP A 112 -4.22 13.96 -30.72
N LYS A 113 -4.70 15.12 -31.18
CA LYS A 113 -5.97 15.28 -31.90
C LYS A 113 -5.82 15.15 -33.41
N ASN A 114 -4.60 15.13 -33.94
CA ASN A 114 -4.41 15.35 -35.37
C ASN A 114 -3.73 14.20 -36.12
N GLN A 115 -3.27 13.15 -35.43
CA GLN A 115 -2.65 11.99 -36.07
C GLN A 115 -3.16 10.68 -35.46
N PRO A 116 -3.45 9.66 -36.28
CA PRO A 116 -3.69 8.32 -35.76
C PRO A 116 -2.44 7.84 -35.02
N MET A 117 -2.64 7.34 -33.80
CA MET A 117 -1.57 6.85 -32.94
C MET A 117 -1.54 5.32 -32.97
N ILE A 118 -0.33 4.75 -33.09
CA ILE A 118 -0.08 3.34 -32.84
C ILE A 118 0.64 3.18 -31.49
N ILE A 119 0.29 2.14 -30.75
CA ILE A 119 0.95 1.80 -29.49
C ILE A 119 2.09 0.83 -29.78
N THR A 120 3.32 1.28 -29.56
CA THR A 120 4.54 0.51 -29.76
C THR A 120 5.04 -0.02 -28.41
N LEU A 121 5.32 -1.33 -28.34
CA LEU A 121 5.88 -1.94 -27.13
C LEU A 121 7.41 -1.77 -27.07
N GLN A 122 7.88 -0.77 -26.32
CA GLN A 122 9.31 -0.52 -26.09
C GLN A 122 9.87 -1.48 -25.05
N LYS A 123 11.09 -1.98 -25.28
CA LYS A 123 11.80 -2.83 -24.31
C LYS A 123 12.27 -1.98 -23.12
N VAL A 124 11.98 -2.44 -21.92
CA VAL A 124 12.49 -1.90 -20.65
C VAL A 124 13.12 -3.03 -19.83
N GLU A 125 13.74 -2.72 -18.71
CA GLU A 125 14.15 -3.74 -17.75
C GLU A 125 12.91 -4.49 -17.25
N GLY A 126 12.97 -5.82 -17.07
CA GLY A 126 11.81 -6.60 -16.61
C GLY A 126 10.67 -6.87 -17.61
N GLY A 127 10.54 -6.10 -18.71
CA GLY A 127 9.46 -6.33 -19.67
C GLY A 127 9.39 -5.37 -20.86
N ARG A 128 8.16 -5.02 -21.25
CA ARG A 128 7.89 -4.01 -22.29
C ARG A 128 6.86 -2.98 -21.83
N ARG A 129 7.11 -1.70 -22.12
CA ARG A 129 6.21 -0.59 -21.84
C ARG A 129 5.43 -0.19 -23.11
N PRO A 130 4.10 0.03 -23.04
CA PRO A 130 3.33 0.64 -24.12
C PRO A 130 3.67 2.12 -24.28
N ILE A 131 3.99 2.56 -25.50
CA ILE A 131 4.28 3.96 -25.82
C ILE A 131 3.49 4.37 -27.06
N ALA A 132 2.87 5.55 -27.03
CA ALA A 132 2.20 6.09 -28.20
C ALA A 132 3.23 6.64 -29.18
N THR A 133 3.07 6.25 -30.43
CA THR A 133 3.90 6.69 -31.54
C THR A 133 2.98 7.13 -32.67
N PRO A 134 3.24 8.28 -33.30
CA PRO A 134 2.46 8.71 -34.45
C PRO A 134 2.52 7.65 -35.55
N GLU A 135 1.37 7.30 -36.12
CA GLU A 135 1.33 6.43 -37.28
C GLU A 135 1.89 7.20 -38.48
N PRO A 136 2.84 6.63 -39.24
CA PRO A 136 3.37 7.29 -40.43
C PRO A 136 2.25 7.45 -41.46
N GLN A 137 1.66 8.65 -41.57
CA GLN A 137 0.68 8.93 -42.61
C GLN A 137 1.38 9.09 -43.96
N PRO A 138 0.84 8.53 -45.05
CA PRO A 138 1.21 8.97 -46.39
C PRO A 138 0.81 10.45 -46.53
N THR A 139 1.75 11.27 -46.99
CA THR A 139 1.57 12.70 -47.28
C THR A 139 0.40 12.89 -48.24
N THR A 140 -0.79 13.13 -47.70
CA THR A 140 -1.95 13.53 -48.47
C THR A 140 -2.48 14.76 -47.74
N ASP A 141 -2.24 15.92 -48.35
CA ASP A 141 -2.76 17.22 -47.89
C ASP A 141 -4.29 17.16 -47.92
N GLY A 142 -4.89 16.76 -46.81
CA GLY A 142 -6.33 16.72 -46.62
C GLY A 142 -6.66 17.41 -45.30
N ASP A 143 -7.50 18.43 -45.39
CA ASP A 143 -7.99 19.23 -44.26
C ASP A 143 -8.38 18.35 -43.05
N CYS A 144 -7.81 18.67 -41.89
CA CYS A 144 -8.14 18.02 -40.63
C CYS A 144 -9.52 18.48 -40.16
N ASP A 145 -10.55 17.70 -40.48
CA ASP A 145 -11.94 17.91 -40.08
C ASP A 145 -12.14 18.00 -38.56
N GLY A 146 -13.13 18.79 -38.14
CA GLY A 146 -13.57 18.98 -36.74
C GLY A 146 -14.08 17.71 -36.02
N ASP A 147 -14.04 16.54 -36.67
CA ASP A 147 -14.40 15.23 -36.15
C ASP A 147 -13.39 14.67 -35.12
N SER A 148 -12.15 15.19 -35.11
CA SER A 148 -11.10 14.66 -34.23
C SER A 148 -11.25 15.08 -32.76
N ILE A 149 -11.71 16.31 -32.50
CA ILE A 149 -11.93 16.83 -31.14
C ILE A 149 -13.03 16.02 -30.42
N SER A 150 -14.09 15.65 -31.14
CA SER A 150 -15.18 14.83 -30.61
C SER A 150 -14.70 13.43 -30.23
N ARG A 151 -13.81 12.82 -31.02
CA ARG A 151 -13.24 11.49 -30.73
C ARG A 151 -12.35 11.49 -29.49
N THR A 152 -11.44 12.44 -29.34
CA THR A 152 -10.56 12.51 -28.15
C THR A 152 -11.38 12.70 -26.87
N ALA A 153 -12.37 13.60 -26.89
CA ALA A 153 -13.26 13.81 -25.75
C ALA A 153 -14.04 12.53 -25.38
N SER A 154 -14.51 11.78 -26.38
CA SER A 154 -15.18 10.50 -26.16
C SER A 154 -14.26 9.45 -25.53
N ILE A 155 -12.99 9.37 -25.92
CA ILE A 155 -12.06 8.37 -25.40
C ILE A 155 -11.63 8.72 -23.97
N THR A 156 -11.31 9.99 -23.68
CA THR A 156 -11.02 10.43 -22.30
C THR A 156 -12.20 10.17 -21.37
N TRP A 157 -13.43 10.42 -21.85
CA TRP A 157 -14.64 10.13 -21.09
C TRP A 157 -14.82 8.63 -20.83
N GLN A 158 -14.63 7.77 -21.84
CA GLN A 158 -14.70 6.31 -21.66
C GLN A 158 -13.68 5.78 -20.64
N TYR A 159 -12.45 6.29 -20.69
CA TYR A 159 -11.42 5.96 -19.71
C TYR A 159 -11.84 6.36 -18.29
N LYS A 160 -12.36 7.57 -18.10
CA LYS A 160 -12.82 8.08 -16.80
C LYS A 160 -13.97 7.25 -16.24
N GLU A 161 -14.99 6.97 -17.06
CA GLU A 161 -16.12 6.13 -16.65
C GLU A 161 -15.64 4.73 -16.28
N ARG A 162 -14.71 4.15 -17.06
CA ARG A 162 -14.16 2.84 -16.77
C ARG A 162 -13.38 2.79 -15.46
N LEU A 163 -12.57 3.83 -15.19
CA LEU A 163 -11.86 3.97 -13.92
C LEU A 163 -12.86 4.07 -12.77
N LYS A 164 -13.91 4.89 -12.90
CA LYS A 164 -14.98 5.06 -11.90
C LYS A 164 -15.71 3.75 -11.61
N GLU A 165 -16.04 2.97 -12.63
CA GLU A 165 -16.64 1.63 -12.47
C GLU A 165 -15.73 0.70 -11.65
N ILE A 166 -14.44 0.62 -12.00
CA ILE A 166 -13.48 -0.25 -11.32
C ILE A 166 -13.29 0.18 -9.87
N LEU A 167 -13.16 1.47 -9.62
CA LEU A 167 -12.98 2.01 -8.29
C LEU A 167 -14.21 1.78 -7.40
N THR A 168 -15.41 1.97 -7.95
CA THR A 168 -16.66 1.69 -7.24
C THR A 168 -16.77 0.20 -6.89
N ALA A 169 -16.54 -0.68 -7.88
CA ALA A 169 -16.54 -2.12 -7.65
C ALA A 169 -15.47 -2.56 -6.64
N THR A 170 -14.30 -1.91 -6.65
CA THR A 170 -13.22 -2.14 -5.70
C THR A 170 -13.67 -1.79 -4.29
N VAL A 171 -14.25 -0.61 -4.07
CA VAL A 171 -14.73 -0.21 -2.74
C VAL A 171 -15.83 -1.13 -2.24
N ASP A 172 -16.82 -1.48 -3.05
CA ASP A 172 -17.89 -2.41 -2.66
C ASP A 172 -17.35 -3.74 -2.12
N ASN A 173 -16.27 -4.23 -2.75
CA ASN A 173 -15.56 -5.42 -2.32
C ASN A 173 -14.77 -5.19 -1.02
N LEU A 174 -13.98 -4.12 -0.95
CA LEU A 174 -13.12 -3.79 0.18
C LEU A 174 -13.88 -3.41 1.46
N ARG A 175 -15.12 -2.90 1.37
CA ARG A 175 -15.97 -2.55 2.52
C ARG A 175 -16.12 -3.68 3.54
N ASN A 176 -15.99 -4.93 3.09
CA ASN A 176 -16.20 -6.10 3.91
C ASN A 176 -14.90 -6.73 4.43
N ILE A 177 -13.75 -6.18 4.03
CA ILE A 177 -12.46 -6.75 4.37
C ILE A 177 -12.09 -6.31 5.77
N PRO A 178 -11.98 -7.22 6.73
CA PRO A 178 -11.90 -6.85 8.14
C PRO A 178 -10.50 -6.40 8.57
N ASN A 179 -9.51 -6.53 7.69
CA ASN A 179 -8.15 -6.10 7.97
C ASN A 179 -8.02 -4.60 7.80
N LYS A 180 -7.12 -4.00 8.59
CA LYS A 180 -6.64 -2.64 8.31
C LYS A 180 -6.03 -2.63 6.91
N MET A 181 -6.32 -1.59 6.13
CA MET A 181 -5.75 -1.42 4.80
C MET A 181 -5.10 -0.05 4.69
N ARG A 182 -4.23 0.12 3.70
CA ARG A 182 -3.70 1.42 3.29
C ARG A 182 -3.78 1.56 1.78
N MET A 183 -4.06 2.76 1.30
CA MET A 183 -4.11 3.08 -0.12
C MET A 183 -2.98 4.02 -0.52
N ARG A 184 -2.29 3.70 -1.61
CA ARG A 184 -1.21 4.51 -2.17
C ARG A 184 -1.42 4.67 -3.66
N VAL A 185 -1.16 5.87 -4.18
CA VAL A 185 -1.02 6.11 -5.61
C VAL A 185 0.47 6.19 -5.92
N GLN A 186 1.01 5.22 -6.66
CA GLN A 186 2.42 5.16 -7.02
C GLN A 186 2.61 5.62 -8.46
N PHE A 187 3.76 6.23 -8.74
CA PHE A 187 4.18 6.58 -10.08
C PHE A 187 5.36 5.70 -10.47
N GLY A 188 5.48 5.37 -11.75
CA GLY A 188 6.40 4.34 -12.18
C GLY A 188 6.26 3.99 -13.65
N SER A 189 6.47 2.72 -13.97
CA SER A 189 6.32 2.19 -15.33
C SER A 189 5.54 0.89 -15.30
N LEU A 190 4.48 0.83 -16.11
CA LEU A 190 3.74 -0.40 -16.37
C LEU A 190 4.55 -1.28 -17.33
N GLN A 191 4.84 -2.50 -16.89
CA GLN A 191 5.62 -3.47 -17.63
C GLN A 191 4.78 -4.69 -18.02
N LEU A 192 4.68 -4.95 -19.31
CA LEU A 192 4.11 -6.17 -19.86
C LEU A 192 5.19 -7.24 -19.95
N GLN A 193 4.99 -8.37 -19.27
CA GLN A 193 5.92 -9.50 -19.28
C GLN A 193 5.66 -10.49 -20.42
N GLN A 194 4.44 -10.48 -20.97
CA GLN A 194 4.04 -11.30 -22.11
C GLN A 194 3.43 -10.43 -23.20
N TRP A 195 3.59 -10.82 -24.46
CA TRP A 195 3.01 -10.15 -25.64
C TRP A 195 2.91 -11.11 -26.81
N LYS A 196 2.14 -10.73 -27.84
CA LYS A 196 2.00 -11.56 -29.04
C LYS A 196 3.34 -11.61 -29.77
N LYS A 197 3.85 -12.84 -29.97
CA LYS A 197 5.13 -13.08 -30.65
C LYS A 197 5.16 -12.38 -32.03
N GLY A 198 6.22 -11.62 -32.28
CA GLY A 198 6.43 -10.90 -33.54
C GLY A 198 5.59 -9.64 -33.74
N LYS A 199 4.69 -9.29 -32.80
CA LYS A 199 3.89 -8.07 -32.87
C LYS A 199 4.40 -7.04 -31.86
N VAL A 200 4.81 -5.87 -32.38
CA VAL A 200 5.32 -4.74 -31.57
C VAL A 200 4.36 -3.56 -31.57
N ASN A 201 3.61 -3.38 -32.67
CA ASN A 201 2.67 -2.28 -32.84
C ASN A 201 1.25 -2.80 -32.62
N TYR A 202 0.47 -2.07 -31.83
CA TYR A 202 -0.89 -2.40 -31.44
C TYR A 202 -1.78 -1.18 -31.67
N THR A 203 -3.03 -1.40 -32.03
CA THR A 203 -4.06 -0.36 -31.91
C THR A 203 -4.44 -0.17 -30.43
N LEU A 204 -5.08 0.95 -30.11
CA LEU A 204 -5.57 1.26 -28.76
C LEU A 204 -6.46 0.12 -28.20
N SER A 205 -7.46 -0.30 -28.97
CA SER A 205 -8.39 -1.35 -28.55
C SER A 205 -7.72 -2.72 -28.38
N GLU A 206 -6.71 -3.01 -29.20
CA GLU A 206 -5.95 -4.25 -29.06
C GLU A 206 -5.11 -4.27 -27.79
N ILE A 207 -4.48 -3.14 -27.42
CA ILE A 207 -3.68 -3.09 -26.19
C ILE A 207 -4.57 -3.06 -24.96
N GLU A 208 -5.75 -2.43 -24.99
CA GLU A 208 -6.74 -2.48 -23.90
C GLU A 208 -7.21 -3.92 -23.64
N SER A 209 -7.69 -4.61 -24.69
CA SER A 209 -8.09 -6.02 -24.60
C SER A 209 -6.92 -6.93 -24.18
N PHE A 210 -5.69 -6.53 -24.47
CA PHE A 210 -4.50 -7.25 -24.06
C PHE A 210 -4.19 -7.01 -22.58
N ALA A 211 -4.20 -5.77 -22.13
CA ALA A 211 -3.96 -5.35 -20.74
C ALA A 211 -4.97 -6.00 -19.79
N ASP A 212 -6.27 -5.98 -20.12
CA ASP A 212 -7.33 -6.64 -19.34
C ASP A 212 -7.06 -8.13 -19.10
N ARG A 213 -6.60 -8.84 -20.14
CA ARG A 213 -6.31 -10.29 -20.05
C ARG A 213 -5.03 -10.58 -19.28
N LEU A 214 -4.04 -9.70 -19.37
CA LEU A 214 -2.76 -9.88 -18.71
C LEU A 214 -2.83 -9.56 -17.21
N ALA A 215 -3.59 -8.55 -16.83
CA ALA A 215 -3.79 -8.18 -15.44
C ALA A 215 -4.36 -9.36 -14.64
N PHE A 216 -5.33 -10.08 -15.22
CA PHE A 216 -5.89 -11.29 -14.62
C PHE A 216 -4.89 -12.45 -14.45
N ARG A 217 -3.83 -12.50 -15.26
CA ARG A 217 -2.86 -13.61 -15.28
C ARG A 217 -1.55 -13.29 -14.55
N GLY A 218 -1.45 -12.12 -13.90
CA GLY A 218 -0.24 -11.69 -13.19
C GLY A 218 0.97 -11.47 -14.11
N VAL A 219 0.72 -11.12 -15.37
CA VAL A 219 1.75 -10.95 -16.42
C VAL A 219 1.94 -9.49 -16.82
N CYS A 220 1.37 -8.58 -16.03
CA CYS A 220 1.80 -7.20 -15.92
C CYS A 220 2.41 -6.96 -14.53
N GLY A 221 3.45 -6.14 -14.50
CA GLY A 221 4.06 -5.63 -13.28
C GLY A 221 4.10 -4.11 -13.33
N PHE A 222 4.24 -3.49 -12.16
CA PHE A 222 4.48 -2.07 -12.03
C PHE A 222 5.84 -1.87 -11.36
N GLU A 223 6.71 -1.11 -12.02
CA GLU A 223 8.00 -0.72 -11.49
C GLU A 223 7.90 0.69 -10.93
N SER A 224 7.88 0.81 -9.60
CA SER A 224 7.75 2.10 -8.90
C SER A 224 9.07 2.87 -8.74
N LEU A 225 10.20 2.27 -9.11
CA LEU A 225 11.49 2.95 -9.16
C LEU A 225 11.57 3.82 -10.41
N ILE A 226 11.78 5.12 -10.19
CA ILE A 226 11.89 6.12 -11.24
C ILE A 226 13.30 6.71 -11.23
N GLY A 227 14.03 6.56 -12.34
CA GLY A 227 15.32 7.22 -12.53
C GLY A 227 16.31 6.93 -11.39
N GLY A 228 16.94 7.98 -10.85
CA GLY A 228 17.91 7.86 -9.76
C GLY A 228 17.99 9.11 -8.91
N GLU A 229 19.13 9.33 -8.26
CA GLU A 229 19.33 10.44 -7.34
C GLU A 229 19.05 11.81 -7.94
N LYS A 230 19.48 12.02 -9.20
CA LYS A 230 19.21 13.26 -9.93
C LYS A 230 17.71 13.53 -10.09
N THR A 231 16.93 12.48 -10.35
CA THR A 231 15.47 12.59 -10.52
C THR A 231 14.79 12.98 -9.21
N ALA A 232 15.14 12.32 -8.09
CA ALA A 232 14.61 12.68 -6.78
C ALA A 232 14.91 14.14 -6.41
N ASN A 233 16.16 14.58 -6.62
CA ASN A 233 16.57 15.94 -6.29
C ASN A 233 15.93 16.98 -7.20
N ARG A 234 15.73 16.67 -8.48
CA ARG A 234 15.01 17.55 -9.40
C ARG A 234 13.54 17.67 -9.04
N LEU A 235 12.86 16.56 -8.72
CA LEU A 235 11.48 16.57 -8.23
C LEU A 235 11.32 17.41 -6.96
N ARG A 236 12.24 17.23 -5.99
CA ARG A 236 12.23 18.01 -4.76
C ARG A 236 12.36 19.51 -5.04
N ALA A 237 13.25 19.90 -5.96
CA ALA A 237 13.39 21.30 -6.36
C ALA A 237 12.09 21.82 -6.99
N LEU A 238 11.54 21.12 -7.97
CA LEU A 238 10.30 21.50 -8.64
C LEU A 238 9.11 21.64 -7.67
N LEU A 239 8.95 20.70 -6.74
CA LEU A 239 7.88 20.75 -5.74
C LEU A 239 8.10 21.83 -4.67
N SER A 240 9.36 22.18 -4.37
CA SER A 240 9.66 23.26 -3.42
C SER A 240 9.49 24.64 -4.05
N ASP A 241 9.67 24.75 -5.37
CA ASP A 241 9.51 25.98 -6.14
C ASP A 241 8.06 26.21 -6.61
N ALA A 242 7.18 25.22 -6.50
CA ALA A 242 5.78 25.31 -6.87
C ALA A 242 4.97 26.15 -5.87
N ASP A 243 4.31 27.21 -6.34
CA ASP A 243 3.57 28.16 -5.51
C ASP A 243 2.38 27.52 -4.76
N ASP A 244 1.80 26.47 -5.32
CA ASP A 244 0.62 25.75 -4.84
C ASP A 244 0.96 24.54 -3.96
N ILE A 245 2.24 24.23 -3.75
CA ILE A 245 2.69 23.08 -2.96
C ILE A 245 3.52 23.57 -1.77
N THR A 246 3.40 22.88 -0.64
CA THR A 246 4.15 23.22 0.58
C THR A 246 4.80 22.00 1.21
N PRO A 247 6.01 22.13 1.77
CA PRO A 247 6.58 21.16 2.71
C PRO A 247 5.58 20.74 3.79
N TRP A 248 5.45 19.43 4.02
CA TRP A 248 4.70 18.89 5.14
C TRP A 248 5.65 18.46 6.26
N ALA A 249 5.39 18.95 7.48
CA ALA A 249 6.12 18.57 8.68
C ALA A 249 5.15 18.28 9.84
N PRO A 250 5.20 17.09 10.47
CA PRO A 250 4.35 16.80 11.61
C PRO A 250 4.79 17.60 12.85
N GLY A 251 3.88 18.41 13.40
CA GLY A 251 3.98 18.93 14.77
C GLY A 251 4.75 20.24 15.01
N VAL A 252 5.17 20.99 13.98
CA VAL A 252 5.81 22.31 14.16
C VAL A 252 5.29 23.27 13.08
N GLY A 253 4.80 24.45 13.50
CA GLY A 253 4.23 25.44 12.58
C GLY A 253 5.22 25.90 11.51
N ASN A 254 4.75 26.04 10.27
CA ASN A 254 5.42 26.68 9.12
C ASN A 254 6.96 26.69 9.15
N THR A 255 7.60 25.55 9.35
CA THR A 255 9.03 25.43 9.10
C THR A 255 9.23 25.30 7.60
N LYS A 256 9.96 26.24 6.98
CA LYS A 256 10.39 26.16 5.58
C LYS A 256 11.31 24.96 5.31
N GLU A 257 11.74 24.25 6.34
CA GLU A 257 12.69 23.14 6.27
C GLU A 257 11.94 21.80 6.21
N ILE A 258 12.16 21.05 5.14
CA ILE A 258 11.60 19.72 4.97
C ILE A 258 12.44 18.73 5.78
N LYS A 259 11.82 18.06 6.74
CA LYS A 259 12.48 17.00 7.50
C LYS A 259 12.52 15.72 6.67
N THR A 260 13.72 15.16 6.47
CA THR A 260 13.88 13.81 5.91
C THR A 260 13.35 12.77 6.90
N ASN A 261 12.43 11.93 6.44
CA ASN A 261 11.99 10.75 7.16
C ASN A 261 12.74 9.53 6.63
N CYS A 262 13.24 8.67 7.51
CA CYS A 262 13.94 7.46 7.11
C CYS A 262 13.15 6.23 7.55
N SER A 263 13.05 5.21 6.71
CA SER A 263 12.52 3.89 7.07
C SER A 263 13.36 2.77 6.49
N ILE A 264 13.31 1.60 7.14
CA ILE A 264 13.82 0.34 6.58
C ILE A 264 12.62 -0.53 6.21
N ILE A 265 12.68 -1.16 5.04
CA ILE A 265 11.69 -2.12 4.57
C ILE A 265 12.41 -3.44 4.36
N LEU A 266 11.95 -4.48 5.03
CA LEU A 266 12.45 -5.85 4.94
C LEU A 266 11.45 -6.67 4.15
N VAL A 267 11.89 -7.17 2.99
CA VAL A 267 11.06 -7.91 2.07
C VAL A 267 11.38 -9.39 2.21
N THR A 268 10.35 -10.17 2.48
CA THR A 268 10.37 -11.64 2.49
C THR A 268 9.57 -12.15 1.29
N LYS A 269 9.46 -13.47 1.15
CA LYS A 269 8.63 -14.10 0.12
C LYS A 269 7.18 -13.57 0.12
N ASN A 270 6.58 -13.43 1.31
CA ASN A 270 5.15 -13.14 1.45
C ASN A 270 4.85 -11.77 2.04
N LEU A 271 5.81 -11.13 2.71
CA LEU A 271 5.60 -9.93 3.50
C LEU A 271 6.57 -8.81 3.12
N SER A 272 6.08 -7.58 3.18
CA SER A 272 6.88 -6.36 3.24
C SER A 272 6.73 -5.76 4.64
N ILE A 273 7.84 -5.66 5.38
CA ILE A 273 7.84 -5.21 6.79
C ILE A 273 8.59 -3.88 6.86
N GLU A 274 7.87 -2.81 7.16
CA GLU A 274 8.38 -1.45 7.26
C GLU A 274 8.58 -1.02 8.73
N SER A 275 9.67 -0.31 9.00
CA SER A 275 9.93 0.33 10.28
C SER A 275 10.57 1.69 10.07
N ALA A 276 10.01 2.74 10.68
CA ALA A 276 10.65 4.04 10.73
C ALA A 276 12.01 3.98 11.45
N ILE A 277 12.94 4.83 11.05
CA ILE A 277 14.23 5.05 11.71
C ILE A 277 14.19 6.42 12.37
N GLU A 278 14.32 6.43 13.69
CA GLU A 278 14.24 7.62 14.51
C GLU A 278 15.62 7.99 15.04
N ALA A 279 16.01 9.26 14.87
CA ALA A 279 17.19 9.80 15.51
C ALA A 279 16.95 9.98 17.02
N VAL A 280 17.68 9.22 17.83
CA VAL A 280 17.67 9.28 19.29
C VAL A 280 18.96 9.92 19.78
N ARG A 281 18.85 11.01 20.54
CA ARG A 281 20.03 11.61 21.17
C ARG A 281 20.52 10.69 22.29
N ALA A 282 21.76 10.19 22.20
CA ALA A 282 22.36 9.40 23.27
C ALA A 282 22.42 10.25 24.56
N LYS A 283 21.93 9.71 25.67
CA LYS A 283 21.99 10.38 26.99
C LYS A 283 23.44 10.46 27.47
N GLY A 284 24.08 11.61 27.22
CA GLY A 284 25.33 12.03 27.84
C GLY A 284 25.23 13.49 28.23
N THR A 285 25.06 13.78 29.52
CA THR A 285 25.08 15.14 30.05
C THR A 285 26.48 15.43 30.55
N VAL A 286 27.22 16.31 29.88
CA VAL A 286 28.46 16.88 30.41
C VAL A 286 28.21 18.36 30.64
N ARG A 287 28.21 18.80 31.91
CA ARG A 287 28.01 20.21 32.32
C ARG A 287 26.72 20.88 31.79
N GLY A 288 25.60 20.16 31.76
CA GLY A 288 24.29 20.74 31.40
C GLY A 288 24.09 20.98 29.90
N THR A 289 25.12 20.80 29.08
CA THR A 289 25.01 20.73 27.62
C THR A 289 24.93 19.27 27.17
N PHE A 290 23.90 18.93 26.42
CA PHE A 290 23.78 17.63 25.77
C PHE A 290 24.79 17.55 24.62
N VAL A 291 25.84 16.75 24.81
CA VAL A 291 26.83 16.45 23.74
C VAL A 291 26.98 14.94 23.70
N GLY A 292 26.33 14.32 22.71
CA GLY A 292 26.43 12.89 22.45
C GLY A 292 26.20 12.61 20.96
N PRO A 293 26.76 11.53 20.41
CA PRO A 293 26.51 11.16 19.01
C PRO A 293 25.01 10.91 18.79
N ILE A 294 24.51 11.25 17.60
CA ILE A 294 23.17 10.85 17.17
C ILE A 294 23.17 9.33 17.09
N ALA A 295 22.36 8.68 17.92
CA ALA A 295 22.05 7.27 17.79
C ALA A 295 20.77 7.13 16.97
N TYR A 296 20.55 5.97 16.35
CA TYR A 296 19.32 5.68 15.64
C TYR A 296 18.58 4.53 16.36
N SER A 297 17.25 4.55 16.30
CA SER A 297 16.38 3.49 16.79
C SER A 297 15.31 3.20 15.75
N PHE A 298 14.64 2.06 15.89
CA PHE A 298 13.50 1.70 15.06
C PHE A 298 12.19 2.13 15.73
N GLY A 299 11.24 2.63 14.94
CA GLY A 299 9.85 2.81 15.31
C GLY A 299 9.09 1.46 15.31
N PRO A 300 7.74 1.48 15.45
CA PRO A 300 6.92 0.27 15.40
C PRO A 300 7.04 -0.46 14.05
N LEU A 301 6.94 -1.80 14.08
CA LEU A 301 6.91 -2.62 12.87
C LEU A 301 5.50 -2.59 12.25
N GLN A 302 5.43 -2.31 10.96
CA GLN A 302 4.24 -2.43 10.14
C GLN A 302 4.49 -3.50 9.08
N ALA A 303 3.54 -4.40 8.84
CA ALA A 303 3.72 -5.48 7.87
C ALA A 303 2.56 -5.53 6.89
N PHE A 304 2.87 -5.80 5.63
CA PHE A 304 1.94 -5.81 4.51
C PHE A 304 2.14 -7.09 3.69
N HIS A 305 1.06 -7.63 3.13
CA HIS A 305 1.16 -8.76 2.20
C HIS A 305 1.78 -8.32 0.88
N ARG A 306 2.68 -9.14 0.33
CA ARG A 306 3.34 -8.92 -0.97
C ARG A 306 2.70 -9.72 -2.11
N GLU A 307 2.16 -10.90 -1.82
CA GLU A 307 1.69 -11.80 -2.87
C GLU A 307 0.42 -11.23 -3.54
N LYS A 308 0.54 -10.83 -4.81
CA LYS A 308 -0.53 -10.25 -5.64
C LYS A 308 -1.82 -11.09 -5.65
N SER A 309 -1.68 -12.40 -5.45
CA SER A 309 -2.78 -13.36 -5.46
C SER A 309 -3.62 -13.35 -4.18
N MET A 310 -3.12 -12.78 -3.07
CA MET A 310 -3.69 -13.05 -1.75
C MET A 310 -4.40 -11.88 -1.12
N ARG A 311 -3.98 -10.62 -1.34
CA ARG A 311 -4.52 -9.48 -0.53
C ARG A 311 -4.10 -8.05 -0.93
N ALA A 312 -3.79 -7.82 -2.21
CA ALA A 312 -3.54 -6.49 -2.76
C ALA A 312 -4.50 -6.20 -3.91
N VAL A 313 -5.03 -4.98 -3.93
CA VAL A 313 -5.73 -4.44 -5.10
C VAL A 313 -4.77 -3.54 -5.84
N GLU A 314 -4.60 -3.78 -7.13
CA GLU A 314 -3.74 -2.98 -8.01
C GLU A 314 -4.57 -2.46 -9.18
N ILE A 315 -4.67 -1.14 -9.34
CA ILE A 315 -5.24 -0.52 -10.54
C ILE A 315 -4.12 0.25 -11.21
N MET A 316 -3.48 -0.37 -12.20
CA MET A 316 -2.41 0.23 -12.97
C MET A 316 -2.99 0.96 -14.19
N THR A 317 -2.51 2.16 -14.47
CA THR A 317 -2.89 2.95 -15.63
C THR A 317 -1.65 3.24 -16.46
N SER A 318 -1.65 2.76 -17.71
CA SER A 318 -0.65 3.15 -18.70
C SER A 318 -1.01 4.51 -19.30
N CYS A 319 -0.04 5.42 -19.35
CA CYS A 319 -0.10 6.73 -19.99
C CYS A 319 0.90 6.75 -21.15
N PRO A 320 0.56 6.24 -22.34
CA PRO A 320 1.53 6.02 -23.41
C PRO A 320 2.17 7.29 -23.99
N GLU A 321 1.59 8.47 -23.74
CA GLU A 321 2.17 9.78 -24.10
C GLU A 321 3.21 10.28 -23.11
N ASN A 322 3.13 9.86 -21.85
CA ASN A 322 4.05 10.27 -20.80
C ASN A 322 5.21 9.28 -20.70
N ARG A 323 6.31 9.70 -20.06
CA ARG A 323 7.42 8.78 -19.75
C ARG A 323 7.05 7.79 -18.65
N TYR A 324 6.11 8.18 -17.80
CA TYR A 324 5.70 7.43 -16.62
C TYR A 324 4.21 7.08 -16.64
N ASP A 325 3.90 6.03 -15.91
CA ASP A 325 2.58 5.48 -15.65
C ASP A 325 2.26 5.66 -14.15
N TRP A 326 1.06 5.29 -13.73
CA TRP A 326 0.66 5.34 -12.32
C TRP A 326 -0.18 4.14 -11.90
N GLU A 327 -0.22 3.85 -10.61
CA GLU A 327 -0.91 2.71 -10.01
C GLU A 327 -1.61 3.12 -8.71
N ILE A 328 -2.83 2.63 -8.49
CA ILE A 328 -3.46 2.62 -7.17
C ILE A 328 -3.20 1.25 -6.56
N GLU A 329 -2.50 1.23 -5.44
CA GLU A 329 -2.26 0.03 -4.66
C GLU A 329 -2.99 0.12 -3.31
N ILE A 330 -3.81 -0.87 -3.00
CA ILE A 330 -4.44 -1.02 -1.69
C ILE A 330 -3.90 -2.29 -1.04
N GLN A 331 -3.18 -2.10 0.06
CA GLN A 331 -2.47 -3.18 0.77
C GLN A 331 -3.17 -3.50 2.08
N SER A 332 -3.38 -4.79 2.34
CA SER A 332 -3.83 -5.27 3.65
C SER A 332 -2.66 -5.29 4.64
N HIS A 333 -2.86 -4.65 5.79
CA HIS A 333 -1.93 -4.68 6.91
C HIS A 333 -2.08 -5.98 7.71
N ILE A 334 -0.96 -6.48 8.21
CA ILE A 334 -0.84 -7.71 8.99
C ILE A 334 -0.71 -7.34 10.45
N GLY A 335 -1.53 -7.95 11.31
CA GLY A 335 -1.43 -7.75 12.75
C GLY A 335 -0.05 -8.12 13.30
N ALA A 336 0.34 -7.54 14.44
CA ALA A 336 1.66 -7.73 15.04
C ALA A 336 2.04 -9.21 15.26
N THR A 337 1.06 -10.10 15.44
CA THR A 337 1.26 -11.55 15.60
C THR A 337 1.67 -12.27 14.31
N GLY A 338 1.45 -11.66 13.14
CA GLY A 338 1.84 -12.19 11.83
C GLY A 338 3.26 -11.79 11.40
N ILE A 339 3.93 -10.93 12.16
CA ILE A 339 5.30 -10.50 11.88
C ILE A 339 6.27 -11.59 12.38
N PRO A 340 7.20 -12.08 11.56
CA PRO A 340 8.04 -13.25 11.89
C PRO A 340 9.08 -12.98 12.98
N PHE A 341 9.29 -11.73 13.38
CA PHE A 341 10.24 -11.33 14.42
C PHE A 341 9.71 -10.15 15.24
N ARG A 342 10.29 -9.95 16.42
CA ARG A 342 9.96 -8.82 17.28
C ARG A 342 10.82 -7.62 16.94
N HIS A 343 10.32 -6.44 17.32
CA HIS A 343 11.07 -5.18 17.25
C HIS A 343 12.45 -5.26 17.91
N THR A 344 12.55 -5.95 19.05
CA THR A 344 13.81 -6.18 19.77
C THR A 344 14.81 -6.98 18.95
N ASP A 345 14.34 -7.91 18.11
CA ASP A 345 15.21 -8.78 17.32
C ASP A 345 15.85 -7.96 16.20
N LEU A 346 15.07 -7.11 15.50
CA LEU A 346 15.59 -6.18 14.51
C LEU A 346 16.63 -5.24 15.12
N LYS A 347 16.33 -4.66 16.29
CA LYS A 347 17.24 -3.75 16.99
C LYS A 347 18.56 -4.42 17.38
N ASN A 348 18.52 -5.64 17.92
CA ASN A 348 19.71 -6.35 18.37
C ASN A 348 20.58 -6.85 17.21
N ASN A 349 20.00 -7.01 16.02
CA ASN A 349 20.69 -7.50 14.84
C ASN A 349 21.10 -6.38 13.86
N THR A 350 20.88 -5.12 14.22
CA THR A 350 21.26 -3.98 13.38
C THR A 350 22.30 -3.10 14.06
N ILE A 351 23.36 -2.75 13.32
CA ILE A 351 24.41 -1.83 13.76
C ILE A 351 24.43 -0.62 12.82
N PHE A 352 24.15 0.57 13.35
CA PHE A 352 24.31 1.81 12.59
C PHE A 352 25.79 2.21 12.54
N THR A 353 26.30 2.49 11.33
CA THR A 353 27.73 2.73 11.08
C THR A 353 28.15 4.18 11.27
N GLY A 354 27.21 5.10 11.49
CA GLY A 354 27.47 6.53 11.67
C GLY A 354 28.01 7.27 10.43
N LYS A 355 28.13 6.57 9.30
CA LYS A 355 28.35 7.16 7.97
C LYS A 355 27.00 7.15 7.26
N ASP A 356 26.50 8.33 6.94
CA ASP A 356 25.27 8.44 6.17
C ASP A 356 25.54 8.01 4.72
N GLN A 357 24.55 7.36 4.12
CA GLN A 357 24.45 7.13 2.69
C GLN A 357 24.02 8.44 2.00
N ALA A 358 23.89 8.40 0.67
CA ALA A 358 23.37 9.55 -0.09
C ALA A 358 22.02 10.03 0.48
N GLU A 359 21.78 11.35 0.40
CA GLU A 359 20.55 11.99 0.88
C GLU A 359 20.20 11.77 2.38
N GLY A 360 21.22 11.54 3.21
CA GLY A 360 21.06 11.51 4.67
C GLY A 360 20.42 10.22 5.21
N PHE A 361 20.33 9.16 4.40
CA PHE A 361 19.91 7.87 4.91
C PHE A 361 20.98 7.27 5.83
N PRO A 362 20.67 6.85 7.07
CA PRO A 362 21.70 6.37 7.99
C PRO A 362 22.29 5.05 7.52
N GLY A 363 23.63 4.98 7.40
CA GLY A 363 24.30 3.72 7.10
C GLY A 363 24.10 2.71 8.23
N PHE A 364 23.72 1.49 7.86
CA PHE A 364 23.52 0.39 8.80
C PHE A 364 24.03 -0.94 8.25
N LYS A 365 24.20 -1.91 9.15
CA LYS A 365 24.51 -3.30 8.84
C LYS A 365 23.52 -4.19 9.57
N LEU A 366 22.88 -5.10 8.83
CA LEU A 366 22.01 -6.12 9.38
C LEU A 366 22.80 -7.43 9.49
N SER A 367 22.58 -8.22 10.55
CA SER A 367 23.29 -9.48 10.73
C SER A 367 22.85 -10.52 9.69
N GLU A 368 23.81 -11.22 9.08
CA GLU A 368 23.51 -12.30 8.11
C GLU A 368 22.65 -13.40 8.74
N HIS A 369 22.88 -13.69 10.03
CA HIS A 369 22.07 -14.65 10.77
C HIS A 369 20.59 -14.24 10.83
N PHE A 370 20.31 -12.96 11.08
CA PHE A 370 18.93 -12.45 11.11
C PHE A 370 18.26 -12.52 9.74
N ILE A 371 18.98 -12.14 8.68
CA ILE A 371 18.50 -12.21 7.30
C ILE A 371 18.12 -13.65 6.94
N ASN A 372 19.02 -14.60 7.18
CA ASN A 372 18.81 -15.99 6.84
C ASN A 372 17.72 -16.64 7.69
N SER A 373 17.64 -16.32 8.99
CA SER A 373 16.65 -16.93 9.90
C SER A 373 15.21 -16.48 9.63
N HIS A 374 15.02 -15.34 8.99
CA HIS A 374 13.70 -14.79 8.66
C HIS A 374 13.44 -14.72 7.15
N GLU A 375 14.27 -15.40 6.35
CA GLU A 375 14.11 -15.50 4.89
C GLU A 375 13.94 -14.12 4.21
N ILE A 376 14.75 -13.15 4.62
CA ILE A 376 14.73 -11.80 4.05
C ILE A 376 15.41 -11.86 2.67
N GLU A 377 14.63 -11.63 1.62
CA GLU A 377 15.06 -11.64 0.22
C GLU A 377 15.69 -10.31 -0.19
N GLN A 378 15.19 -9.21 0.37
CA GLN A 378 15.63 -7.87 0.01
C GLN A 378 15.50 -6.91 1.20
N VAL A 379 16.46 -6.00 1.30
CA VAL A 379 16.46 -4.91 2.29
C VAL A 379 16.40 -3.59 1.54
N ILE A 380 15.49 -2.70 1.92
CA ILE A 380 15.33 -1.38 1.31
C ILE A 380 15.48 -0.31 2.38
N GLY A 381 16.39 0.62 2.18
CA GLY A 381 16.47 1.87 2.92
C GLY A 381 15.70 2.94 2.17
N LYS A 382 14.80 3.65 2.85
CA LYS A 382 13.99 4.73 2.27
C LYS A 382 14.27 6.03 3.00
N SER A 383 14.67 7.06 2.27
CA SER A 383 14.62 8.45 2.72
C SER A 383 13.47 9.14 2.00
N SER A 384 12.58 9.82 2.72
CA SER A 384 11.43 10.47 2.10
C SER A 384 11.20 11.91 2.58
N TRP A 385 10.61 12.69 1.68
CA TRP A 385 10.23 14.09 1.86
C TRP A 385 8.78 14.23 1.45
N THR A 386 7.97 14.79 2.34
CA THR A 386 6.54 14.91 2.12
C THR A 386 6.18 16.36 1.83
N TYR A 387 5.34 16.52 0.83
CA TYR A 387 4.76 17.77 0.37
C TYR A 387 3.24 17.65 0.42
N MET A 388 2.55 18.78 0.44
CA MET A 388 1.09 18.85 0.43
C MET A 388 0.65 20.01 -0.48
N PRO A 389 -0.19 19.77 -1.50
CA PRO A 389 -0.83 20.84 -2.24
C PRO A 389 -1.70 21.68 -1.30
N ARG A 390 -1.74 23.00 -1.49
CA ARG A 390 -2.51 23.90 -0.62
C ARG A 390 -4.02 23.72 -0.74
N SER A 391 -4.48 23.29 -1.91
CA SER A 391 -5.90 23.16 -2.24
C SER A 391 -6.41 21.73 -2.15
N LYS A 392 -5.59 20.74 -1.80
CA LYS A 392 -6.00 19.32 -1.80
C LYS A 392 -5.46 18.61 -0.54
N PRO A 393 -6.20 17.65 0.03
CA PRO A 393 -5.80 16.94 1.25
C PRO A 393 -4.79 15.81 0.98
N TYR A 394 -4.12 15.83 -0.17
CA TYR A 394 -3.18 14.79 -0.56
C TYR A 394 -1.78 15.11 -0.07
N LYS A 395 -1.07 14.08 0.38
CA LYS A 395 0.36 14.10 0.63
C LYS A 395 1.08 13.52 -0.57
N ILE A 396 2.10 14.23 -1.02
CA ILE A 396 3.00 13.81 -2.08
C ILE A 396 4.34 13.49 -1.42
N GLU A 397 4.73 12.24 -1.45
CA GLU A 397 6.00 11.75 -0.93
C GLU A 397 6.99 11.50 -2.07
N VAL A 398 8.08 12.26 -2.06
CA VAL A 398 9.26 11.95 -2.86
C VAL A 398 10.17 11.07 -2.01
N SER A 399 10.63 9.97 -2.58
CA SER A 399 11.47 8.99 -1.90
C SER A 399 12.79 8.78 -2.64
N MET A 400 13.86 8.57 -1.88
CA MET A 400 15.08 7.91 -2.33
C MET A 400 15.09 6.50 -1.76
N LEU A 401 15.22 5.50 -2.63
CA LEU A 401 15.26 4.10 -2.25
C LEU A 401 16.67 3.54 -2.47
N HIS A 402 17.17 2.83 -1.46
CA HIS A 402 18.44 2.11 -1.45
C HIS A 402 18.13 0.62 -1.33
N VAL A 403 18.26 -0.12 -2.42
CA VAL A 403 17.85 -1.53 -2.52
C VAL A 403 19.08 -2.44 -2.46
N TRP A 404 19.09 -3.35 -1.49
CA TRP A 404 20.05 -4.44 -1.37
C TRP A 404 19.36 -5.76 -1.68
N GLU A 405 19.65 -6.34 -2.84
CA GLU A 405 19.10 -7.64 -3.31
C GLU A 405 19.82 -8.86 -2.73
N THR A 406 20.79 -8.63 -1.84
CA THR A 406 21.63 -9.71 -1.28
C THR A 406 21.56 -9.68 0.23
N THR A 407 21.93 -10.80 0.84
CA THR A 407 22.10 -10.92 2.29
C THR A 407 23.22 -10.02 2.84
N ASN A 408 24.02 -9.40 1.96
CA ASN A 408 25.12 -8.54 2.33
C ASN A 408 24.80 -7.05 2.13
N THR A 409 24.29 -6.41 3.18
CA THR A 409 24.02 -4.96 3.20
C THR A 409 25.30 -4.09 3.20
N THR A 410 26.49 -4.69 3.12
CA THR A 410 27.76 -3.94 2.95
C THR A 410 28.09 -3.63 1.50
N LEU A 411 27.41 -4.28 0.54
CA LEU A 411 27.52 -3.93 -0.88
C LEU A 411 26.84 -2.59 -1.17
N LYS A 412 27.24 -1.96 -2.27
CA LYS A 412 26.60 -0.73 -2.74
C LYS A 412 25.16 -1.03 -3.16
N PRO A 413 24.14 -0.32 -2.64
CA PRO A 413 22.75 -0.54 -3.05
C PRO A 413 22.50 -0.07 -4.48
N ILE A 414 21.47 -0.63 -5.10
CA ILE A 414 20.82 -0.04 -6.26
C ILE A 414 19.99 1.14 -5.74
N THR A 415 20.11 2.30 -6.37
CA THR A 415 19.43 3.52 -5.93
C THR A 415 18.42 3.98 -6.98
N GLY A 416 17.21 4.32 -6.55
CA GLY A 416 16.18 4.89 -7.42
C GLY A 416 15.30 5.88 -6.68
N ALA A 417 14.63 6.78 -7.41
CA ALA A 417 13.63 7.65 -6.82
C ALA A 417 12.27 6.94 -6.77
N GLY A 418 11.41 7.36 -5.86
CA GLY A 418 9.99 6.99 -5.85
C GLY A 418 9.14 8.24 -5.69
N LEU A 419 7.95 8.22 -6.29
CA LEU A 419 6.93 9.24 -6.06
C LEU A 419 5.64 8.52 -5.66
N THR A 420 5.05 8.95 -4.55
CA THR A 420 3.82 8.36 -4.02
C THR A 420 2.88 9.45 -3.55
N MET A 421 1.59 9.30 -3.84
CA MET A 421 0.54 10.17 -3.34
C MET A 421 -0.41 9.38 -2.42
N TYR A 422 -0.81 9.97 -1.30
CA TYR A 422 -1.74 9.36 -0.33
C TYR A 422 -2.51 10.42 0.45
N GLY A 423 -3.58 10.03 1.15
CA GLY A 423 -4.36 10.92 2.02
C GLY A 423 -4.41 10.39 3.45
N ASP A 424 -4.36 11.27 4.45
CA ASP A 424 -4.53 10.88 5.86
C ASP A 424 -5.93 10.30 6.11
N ASP A 425 -6.95 10.90 5.49
CA ASP A 425 -8.33 10.43 5.59
C ASP A 425 -8.51 9.06 4.94
N TRP A 426 -7.72 8.74 3.89
CA TRP A 426 -7.75 7.41 3.27
C TRP A 426 -7.26 6.37 4.27
N ASP A 427 -6.11 6.61 4.89
CA ASP A 427 -5.53 5.69 5.85
C ASP A 427 -6.44 5.57 7.08
N TYR A 428 -6.98 6.67 7.58
CA TYR A 428 -7.95 6.65 8.67
C TYR A 428 -9.18 5.80 8.33
N ASP A 429 -9.85 6.06 7.21
CA ASP A 429 -11.06 5.33 6.80
C ASP A 429 -10.76 3.85 6.50
N MET A 430 -9.58 3.53 5.97
CA MET A 430 -9.14 2.15 5.69
C MET A 430 -8.66 1.38 6.92
N GLU A 431 -8.16 2.08 7.93
CA GLU A 431 -7.81 1.52 9.24
C GLU A 431 -9.02 1.34 10.16
N LEU A 432 -10.05 2.18 10.01
CA LEU A 432 -11.28 2.08 10.78
C LEU A 432 -11.86 0.67 10.63
N LYS A 433 -11.94 -0.01 11.78
CA LYS A 433 -12.54 -1.32 11.91
C LYS A 433 -13.64 -1.23 12.93
N ASP A 434 -14.81 -1.71 12.55
CA ASP A 434 -15.82 -2.14 13.50
C ASP A 434 -16.48 -3.43 13.00
N LEU A 435 -15.98 -4.58 13.48
CA LEU A 435 -16.57 -5.90 13.19
C LEU A 435 -18.02 -6.00 13.70
N THR A 436 -18.35 -5.19 14.69
CA THR A 436 -19.64 -5.18 15.38
C THR A 436 -20.65 -4.31 14.64
N SER A 437 -20.18 -3.22 14.03
CA SER A 437 -21.01 -2.30 13.21
C SER A 437 -21.21 -2.77 11.77
N GLY A 438 -20.44 -3.75 11.29
CA GLY A 438 -20.65 -4.38 9.99
C GLY A 438 -19.66 -3.92 8.91
N SER A 439 -20.14 -3.80 7.67
CA SER A 439 -19.32 -3.33 6.54
C SER A 439 -18.89 -1.88 6.77
N ARG A 440 -17.71 -1.49 6.29
CA ARG A 440 -17.30 -0.08 6.34
C ARG A 440 -18.30 0.81 5.63
N ASP A 441 -18.54 1.99 6.20
CA ASP A 441 -19.53 2.94 5.70
C ASP A 441 -18.98 3.82 4.56
N TRP A 442 -18.61 3.16 3.46
CA TRP A 442 -18.10 3.82 2.25
C TRP A 442 -19.16 3.78 1.15
N GLU A 443 -19.93 4.84 0.95
CA GLU A 443 -20.96 4.84 -0.10
C GLU A 443 -20.37 4.63 -1.50
N THR A 444 -19.24 5.28 -1.80
CA THR A 444 -18.54 5.22 -3.09
C THR A 444 -17.03 5.41 -2.90
N PHE A 445 -16.24 5.13 -3.93
CA PHE A 445 -14.82 5.48 -3.95
C PHE A 445 -14.58 7.00 -3.96
N SER A 446 -15.56 7.76 -4.44
CA SER A 446 -15.43 9.21 -4.62
C SER A 446 -15.23 9.94 -3.29
N ARG A 447 -15.70 9.36 -2.17
CA ARG A 447 -15.35 9.79 -0.81
C ARG A 447 -13.83 9.84 -0.54
N PHE A 448 -13.04 8.95 -1.14
CA PHE A 448 -11.57 9.01 -1.06
C PHE A 448 -10.98 10.05 -2.01
N LEU A 449 -11.73 10.51 -3.00
CA LEU A 449 -11.26 11.53 -3.96
C LEU A 449 -11.70 12.94 -3.57
N ASP A 450 -12.65 13.06 -2.64
CA ASP A 450 -13.18 14.33 -2.20
C ASP A 450 -12.10 15.14 -1.47
N ALA A 451 -11.75 16.26 -2.07
CA ALA A 451 -10.75 17.18 -1.53
C ALA A 451 -11.32 18.11 -0.45
N HIS A 452 -12.65 18.23 -0.34
CA HIS A 452 -13.30 19.22 0.52
C HIS A 452 -14.66 18.74 1.04
N HIS A 453 -14.75 18.49 2.34
CA HIS A 453 -16.03 18.41 3.06
C HIS A 453 -16.80 19.76 3.13
N GLY A 454 -16.95 20.53 2.03
CA GLY A 454 -17.88 21.67 2.04
C GLY A 454 -17.71 22.83 1.07
N LEU A 455 -16.89 22.79 0.02
CA LEU A 455 -16.84 23.87 -0.97
C LEU A 455 -17.07 23.34 -2.39
N GLY A 456 -18.34 23.37 -2.79
CA GLY A 456 -18.84 22.91 -4.08
C GLY A 456 -18.39 23.78 -5.25
N ASP A 457 -17.19 23.53 -5.76
CA ASP A 457 -16.70 24.16 -7.00
C ASP A 457 -17.20 23.45 -8.28
N GLY A 458 -18.13 22.50 -8.15
CA GLY A 458 -18.85 21.89 -9.28
C GLY A 458 -18.01 20.99 -10.21
N MET A 459 -16.70 20.87 -9.98
CA MET A 459 -15.85 19.84 -10.60
C MET A 459 -16.19 18.45 -10.05
N ASP A 460 -16.19 17.45 -10.94
CA ASP A 460 -16.29 16.05 -10.54
C ASP A 460 -15.04 15.65 -9.74
N GLU A 461 -15.20 15.03 -8.58
CA GLU A 461 -14.12 14.59 -7.68
C GLU A 461 -13.05 13.75 -8.43
N TYR A 462 -13.48 13.00 -9.44
CA TYR A 462 -12.58 12.24 -10.30
C TYR A 462 -11.72 13.13 -11.22
N ASP A 463 -12.25 14.23 -11.73
CA ASP A 463 -11.50 15.17 -12.58
C ASP A 463 -10.43 15.88 -11.75
N ASP A 464 -10.76 16.26 -10.52
CA ASP A 464 -9.82 16.86 -9.59
C ASP A 464 -8.65 15.92 -9.24
N PHE A 465 -8.98 14.65 -8.97
CA PHE A 465 -7.99 13.61 -8.72
C PHE A 465 -7.09 13.37 -9.93
N LEU A 466 -7.68 13.22 -11.12
CA LEU A 466 -6.93 13.01 -12.37
C LEU A 466 -6.08 14.24 -12.74
N ALA A 467 -6.56 15.46 -12.48
CA ALA A 467 -5.79 16.68 -12.67
C ALA A 467 -4.54 16.70 -11.79
N CYS A 468 -4.66 16.27 -10.53
CA CYS A 468 -3.51 16.14 -9.63
C CYS A 468 -2.49 15.11 -10.14
N ILE A 469 -2.96 13.93 -10.58
CA ILE A 469 -2.10 12.90 -11.18
C ILE A 469 -1.40 13.42 -12.43
N HIS A 470 -2.12 14.07 -13.35
CA HIS A 470 -1.54 14.63 -14.56
C HIS A 470 -0.48 15.68 -14.26
N ARG A 471 -0.73 16.56 -13.28
CA ARG A 471 0.26 17.55 -12.85
C ARG A 471 1.54 16.89 -12.33
N LEU A 472 1.43 15.81 -11.58
CA LEU A 472 2.58 15.05 -11.08
C LEU A 472 3.34 14.32 -12.20
N LEU A 473 2.63 13.77 -13.19
CA LEU A 473 3.24 13.17 -14.38
C LEU A 473 4.03 14.20 -15.21
N GLU A 474 3.49 15.42 -15.39
CA GLU A 474 4.19 16.51 -16.07
C GLU A 474 5.49 16.89 -15.34
N LEU A 475 5.44 17.05 -14.02
CA LEU A 475 6.63 17.33 -13.21
C LEU A 475 7.68 16.21 -13.28
N LEU A 476 7.24 14.96 -13.38
CA LEU A 476 8.13 13.82 -13.60
C LEU A 476 8.79 13.86 -14.97
N ASP A 477 8.04 14.17 -16.03
CA ASP A 477 8.57 14.28 -17.39
C ASP A 477 9.62 15.40 -17.48
N GLU A 478 9.47 16.50 -16.72
CA GLU A 478 10.47 17.58 -16.61
C GLU A 478 11.79 17.18 -15.92
N THR A 479 11.86 16.01 -15.30
CA THR A 479 13.07 15.51 -14.62
C THR A 479 13.98 14.66 -15.51
N GLY A 480 13.46 14.29 -16.68
CA GLY A 480 13.96 13.23 -17.55
C GLY A 480 15.12 13.55 -18.47
#